data_AF-A0A9Q0CIW1-F1
#
_entry.id   AF-A0A9Q0CIW1-F1
#
_cell.length_a   1.000
_cell.length_b   1.000
_cell.length_c   1.000
_cell.angle_alpha   90.00
_cell.angle_beta   90.00
_cell.angle_gamma   90.00
#
_symmetry.space_group_name_H-M   'P 1'
#
loop_
_entity.id
_entity.type
_entity.pdbx_description
1 polymer ?
#
loop_
_entity_poly.entity_id
_entity_poly.type
_entity_poly.pdbx_seq_one_letter_code
_entity_poly.pdbx_strand_id
1 'polypeptide(L)'
;MLGGSYFHQPDGSRVHVQVSSNRKYFPYFKDCLGAIDGTHIRAKVSSLDAPRYRGRKEYPTQNVLAACTFDLKFTYVLPGWEGTASDSKIIKSALNRPCPLIIPEG
;
A
#
# COMPACT_ATOMS: atom_id res chain seq x y z
N MET A 1 4.00 -6.70 -15.23
CA MET A 1 3.12 -6.02 -14.25
C MET A 1 2.67 -4.69 -14.85
N LEU A 2 1.40 -4.31 -14.67
CA LEU A 2 0.76 -3.11 -15.23
C LEU A 2 1.29 -1.76 -14.69
N GLY A 3 2.41 -1.77 -13.95
CA GLY A 3 2.83 -0.65 -13.09
C GLY A 3 3.13 0.64 -13.84
N GLY A 4 3.79 0.58 -15.01
CA GLY A 4 4.29 1.78 -15.68
C GLY A 4 3.23 2.67 -16.35
N SER A 5 2.06 2.12 -16.69
CA SER A 5 1.03 2.84 -17.47
C SER A 5 -0.20 3.27 -16.66
N TYR A 6 -0.38 2.76 -15.44
CA TYR A 6 -1.57 3.03 -14.62
C TYR A 6 -1.23 3.55 -13.21
N PHE A 7 -0.06 3.21 -12.67
CA PHE A 7 0.34 3.60 -11.31
C PHE A 7 1.53 4.54 -11.38
N HIS A 8 1.30 5.82 -11.07
CA HIS A 8 2.34 6.83 -10.99
C HIS A 8 2.63 7.15 -9.54
N GLN A 9 3.85 6.83 -9.09
CA GLN A 9 4.29 7.15 -7.74
C GLN A 9 4.73 8.62 -7.67
N PRO A 10 4.31 9.38 -6.65
CA PRO A 10 4.71 10.77 -6.49
C PRO A 10 6.21 10.86 -6.19
N ASP A 11 6.87 11.88 -6.74
CA ASP A 11 8.31 12.12 -6.54
C ASP A 11 8.65 12.87 -5.25
N GLY A 12 7.64 13.40 -4.56
CA GLY A 12 7.80 14.18 -3.32
C GLY A 12 8.18 15.64 -3.52
N SER A 13 8.27 16.13 -4.76
CA SER A 13 8.71 17.51 -5.05
C SER A 13 7.72 18.60 -4.62
N ARG A 14 6.46 18.25 -4.37
CA ARG A 14 5.36 19.19 -4.11
C ARG A 14 4.52 18.77 -2.91
N VAL A 15 4.32 19.70 -1.99
CA VAL A 15 3.33 19.57 -0.91
C VAL A 15 1.92 19.57 -1.51
N HIS A 16 1.10 18.58 -1.15
CA HIS A 16 -0.27 18.50 -1.65
C HIS A 16 -1.14 19.66 -1.13
N VAL A 17 -2.07 20.15 -1.95
CA VAL A 17 -2.92 21.32 -1.60
C VAL A 17 -3.71 21.11 -0.31
N GLN A 18 -4.22 19.89 -0.08
CA GLN A 18 -4.95 19.55 1.14
C GLN A 18 -4.09 19.71 2.41
N VAL A 19 -2.77 19.52 2.29
CA VAL A 19 -1.82 19.76 3.38
C VAL A 19 -1.50 21.25 3.45
N SER A 20 -1.02 21.85 2.36
CA SER A 20 -0.50 23.22 2.36
C SER A 20 -1.56 24.28 2.68
N SER A 21 -2.83 24.04 2.35
CA SER A 21 -3.93 24.98 2.60
C SER A 21 -4.54 24.85 4.00
N ASN A 22 -4.12 23.85 4.80
CA ASN A 22 -4.71 23.57 6.10
C ASN A 22 -3.69 23.75 7.22
N ARG A 23 -3.91 24.77 8.08
CA ARG A 23 -3.04 25.06 9.24
C ARG A 23 -2.97 23.93 10.27
N LYS A 24 -3.91 22.99 10.27
CA LYS A 24 -3.85 21.78 11.11
C LYS A 24 -2.81 20.78 10.58
N TYR A 25 -2.61 20.73 9.27
CA TYR A 25 -1.73 19.75 8.63
C TYR A 25 -0.36 20.34 8.27
N PHE A 26 -0.31 21.56 7.78
CA PHE A 26 0.96 22.25 7.54
C PHE A 26 1.47 22.92 8.83
N PRO A 27 2.77 22.78 9.18
CA PRO A 27 3.84 22.14 8.42
C PRO A 27 4.06 20.65 8.71
N TYR A 28 3.33 20.07 9.67
CA TYR A 28 3.60 18.72 10.21
C TYR A 28 3.57 17.59 9.18
N PHE A 29 2.75 17.74 8.13
CA PHE A 29 2.60 16.75 7.06
C PHE A 29 3.11 17.26 5.72
N LYS A 30 3.97 18.30 5.68
CA LYS A 30 4.41 18.92 4.43
C LYS A 30 5.05 17.92 3.44
N ASP A 31 5.74 16.89 3.94
CA ASP A 31 6.40 15.86 3.11
C ASP A 31 5.56 14.56 3.02
N CYS A 32 4.33 14.58 3.55
CA CYS A 32 3.42 13.46 3.43
C CYS A 32 2.86 13.42 2.00
N LEU A 33 3.01 12.27 1.34
CA LEU A 33 2.53 12.05 -0.03
C LEU A 33 1.15 11.40 -0.08
N GLY A 34 0.74 10.78 1.03
CA GLY A 34 -0.53 10.11 1.21
C GLY A 34 -0.43 8.98 2.22
N ALA A 35 -1.14 7.88 1.98
CA ALA A 35 -1.26 6.77 2.92
C ALA A 35 -0.81 5.44 2.30
N ILE A 36 -0.30 4.55 3.14
CA ILE A 36 0.04 3.17 2.79
C ILE A 36 -0.58 2.27 3.87
N ASP A 37 -1.31 1.25 3.45
CA ASP A 37 -1.90 0.29 4.38
C ASP A 37 -2.09 -1.10 3.75
N GLY A 38 -2.15 -2.13 4.60
CA GLY A 38 -2.49 -3.50 4.23
C GLY A 38 -3.99 -3.73 4.37
N THR A 39 -4.64 -4.22 3.31
CA THR A 39 -6.08 -4.55 3.35
C THR A 39 -6.33 -6.02 3.03
N HIS A 40 -7.22 -6.64 3.80
CA HIS A 40 -7.57 -8.05 3.63
C HIS A 40 -8.80 -8.20 2.73
N ILE A 41 -8.62 -8.88 1.60
CA ILE A 41 -9.74 -9.26 0.72
C ILE A 41 -9.94 -10.78 0.77
N ARG A 42 -11.18 -11.22 0.63
CA ARG A 42 -11.51 -12.66 0.66
C ARG A 42 -10.80 -13.39 -0.47
N ALA A 43 -10.21 -14.53 -0.16
CA ALA A 43 -9.54 -15.40 -1.12
C ALA A 43 -10.21 -16.77 -1.15
N LYS A 44 -10.33 -17.36 -2.34
CA LYS A 44 -10.71 -18.76 -2.52
C LYS A 44 -9.44 -19.55 -2.79
N VAL A 45 -9.08 -20.42 -1.85
CA VAL A 45 -7.87 -21.23 -1.90
C VAL A 45 -8.22 -22.69 -1.62
N SER A 46 -7.30 -23.62 -1.94
CA SER A 46 -7.48 -25.02 -1.61
C SER A 46 -7.56 -25.23 -0.09
N SER A 47 -8.13 -26.35 0.35
CA SER A 47 -8.15 -26.72 1.77
C SER A 47 -6.74 -26.86 2.35
N LEU A 48 -5.78 -27.32 1.55
CA LEU A 48 -4.37 -27.45 1.92
C LEU A 48 -3.72 -26.08 2.19
N ASP A 49 -4.07 -25.07 1.40
CA ASP A 49 -3.49 -23.73 1.51
C ASP A 49 -4.23 -22.84 2.51
N ALA A 50 -5.50 -23.14 2.80
CA ALA A 50 -6.38 -22.35 3.68
C ALA A 50 -5.74 -21.92 5.01
N PRO A 51 -4.95 -22.75 5.73
CA PRO A 51 -4.28 -22.32 6.96
C PRO A 51 -3.37 -21.11 6.78
N ARG A 52 -2.66 -20.99 5.65
CA ARG A 52 -1.75 -19.86 5.38
C ARG A 52 -2.52 -18.57 5.13
N TYR A 53 -3.71 -18.66 4.54
CA TYR A 53 -4.54 -17.51 4.21
C TYR A 53 -5.53 -17.16 5.34
N ARG A 54 -5.55 -17.94 6.43
CA ARG A 54 -6.44 -17.73 7.57
C ARG A 54 -5.91 -16.58 8.45
N GLY A 55 -6.29 -15.36 8.10
CA GLY A 55 -6.01 -14.17 8.90
C GLY A 55 -6.96 -14.06 10.11
N ARG A 56 -7.20 -12.82 10.57
CA ARG A 56 -8.12 -12.52 11.69
C ARG A 56 -9.61 -12.71 11.35
N LYS A 57 -9.94 -13.12 10.13
CA LYS A 57 -11.32 -13.32 9.66
C LYS A 57 -11.64 -14.82 9.64
N GLU A 58 -12.94 -15.13 9.68
CA GLU A 58 -13.44 -16.52 9.65
C GLU A 58 -13.18 -17.22 8.31
N TYR A 59 -12.82 -16.48 7.27
CA TYR A 59 -12.54 -16.98 5.93
C TYR A 59 -11.08 -16.71 5.51
N PRO A 60 -10.52 -17.52 4.58
CA PRO A 60 -9.24 -17.22 3.97
C PRO A 60 -9.23 -15.84 3.29
N THR A 61 -8.17 -15.09 3.52
CA THR A 61 -7.94 -13.74 2.97
C THR A 61 -6.57 -13.65 2.34
N GLN A 62 -6.43 -12.80 1.34
CA GLN A 62 -5.13 -12.29 0.90
C GLN A 62 -4.96 -10.87 1.43
N ASN A 63 -3.76 -10.53 1.88
CA ASN A 63 -3.41 -9.15 2.23
C ASN A 63 -2.93 -8.45 0.95
N VAL A 64 -3.44 -7.25 0.71
CA VAL A 64 -3.10 -6.37 -0.40
C VAL A 64 -2.53 -5.10 0.19
N LEU A 65 -1.25 -4.84 -0.05
CA LEU A 65 -0.65 -3.55 0.32
C LEU A 65 -1.01 -2.53 -0.75
N ALA A 66 -1.55 -1.38 -0.36
CA ALA A 66 -1.87 -0.31 -1.27
C ALA A 66 -1.32 1.03 -0.75
N ALA A 67 -0.83 1.86 -1.67
CA ALA A 67 -0.48 3.24 -1.43
C ALA A 67 -1.41 4.16 -2.24
N CYS A 68 -1.82 5.28 -1.65
CA CYS A 68 -2.63 6.28 -2.35
C CYS A 68 -2.24 7.71 -1.99
N THR A 69 -2.57 8.66 -2.86
CA THR A 69 -2.42 10.10 -2.59
C THR A 69 -3.62 10.67 -1.84
N PHE A 70 -3.54 11.94 -1.45
CA PHE A 70 -4.64 12.74 -0.91
C PHE A 70 -5.85 12.90 -1.86
N ASP A 71 -5.66 12.66 -3.16
CA ASP A 71 -6.75 12.60 -4.15
C ASP A 71 -7.44 11.22 -4.17
N LEU A 72 -7.07 10.32 -3.25
CA LEU A 72 -7.53 8.93 -3.17
C LEU A 72 -7.19 8.09 -4.41
N LYS A 73 -6.18 8.50 -5.17
CA LYS A 73 -5.67 7.74 -6.32
C LYS A 73 -4.61 6.77 -5.84
N PHE A 74 -4.76 5.49 -6.18
CA PHE A 74 -3.74 4.50 -5.91
C PHE A 74 -2.48 4.78 -6.74
N THR A 75 -1.33 4.69 -6.09
CA THR A 75 0.00 4.90 -6.69
C THR A 75 0.85 3.64 -6.63
N TYR A 76 0.44 2.67 -5.80
CA TYR A 76 1.05 1.35 -5.72
C TYR A 76 0.02 0.36 -5.20
N VAL A 77 -0.02 -0.85 -5.77
CA VAL A 77 -0.85 -1.96 -5.29
C VAL A 77 -0.05 -3.25 -5.41
N LEU A 78 0.10 -3.97 -4.30
CA LEU A 78 0.75 -5.28 -4.21
C LEU A 78 -0.22 -6.31 -3.64
N PRO A 79 -0.93 -7.05 -4.51
CA PRO A 79 -1.79 -8.15 -4.09
C PRO A 79 -1.02 -9.46 -3.91
N GLY A 80 -1.72 -10.49 -3.44
CA GLY A 80 -1.25 -11.88 -3.49
C GLY A 80 -0.49 -12.38 -2.25
N TRP A 81 -0.42 -11.59 -1.18
CA TRP A 81 0.15 -12.06 0.08
C TRP A 81 -0.83 -12.90 0.87
N GLU A 82 -0.35 -13.91 1.58
CA GLU A 82 -1.22 -14.71 2.43
C GLU A 82 -1.80 -13.85 3.56
N GLY A 83 -3.05 -14.12 3.97
CA GLY A 83 -3.72 -13.37 5.04
C GLY A 83 -3.07 -13.49 6.43
N THR A 84 -2.03 -14.30 6.58
CA THR A 84 -1.22 -14.36 7.81
C THR A 84 0.06 -13.53 7.73
N ALA A 85 0.41 -13.04 6.53
CA ALA A 85 1.60 -12.22 6.34
C ALA A 85 1.48 -10.90 7.09
N SER A 86 2.52 -10.55 7.85
CA SER A 86 2.60 -9.26 8.53
C SER A 86 2.89 -8.14 7.54
N ASP A 87 2.35 -6.95 7.81
CA ASP A 87 2.55 -5.79 6.94
C ASP A 87 4.04 -5.46 6.76
N SER A 88 4.86 -5.61 7.80
CA SER A 88 6.31 -5.42 7.69
C SER A 88 6.97 -6.38 6.68
N LYS A 89 6.50 -7.62 6.57
CA LYS A 89 7.01 -8.59 5.57
C LYS A 89 6.61 -8.16 4.16
N ILE A 90 5.38 -7.69 4.00
CA ILE A 90 4.84 -7.25 2.72
C ILE A 90 5.54 -5.97 2.25
N ILE A 91 5.73 -4.99 3.15
CA ILE A 91 6.48 -3.76 2.88
C ILE A 91 7.92 -4.08 2.46
N LYS A 92 8.63 -4.94 3.21
CA LYS A 92 9.99 -5.38 2.83
C LYS A 92 10.01 -6.00 1.44
N SER A 93 9.00 -6.78 1.07
CA SER A 93 8.93 -7.30 -0.30
C SER A 93 8.65 -6.19 -1.30
N ALA A 94 7.70 -5.29 -1.04
CA ALA A 94 7.37 -4.18 -1.93
C ALA A 94 8.59 -3.33 -2.30
N LEU A 95 9.50 -3.10 -1.35
CA LEU A 95 10.74 -2.34 -1.57
C LEU A 95 11.79 -3.08 -2.42
N ASN A 96 11.79 -4.42 -2.40
CA ASN A 96 12.84 -5.23 -3.04
C ASN A 96 12.41 -5.86 -4.38
N ARG A 97 11.27 -5.44 -4.94
CA ARG A 97 10.74 -5.98 -6.21
C ARG A 97 11.29 -5.22 -7.43
N PRO A 98 11.27 -5.82 -8.64
CA PRO A 98 11.64 -5.13 -9.87
C PRO A 98 10.82 -3.86 -10.16
N CYS A 99 9.57 -3.81 -9.67
CA CYS A 99 8.74 -2.59 -9.64
C CYS A 99 8.54 -2.22 -8.16
N PRO A 100 9.49 -1.49 -7.55
CA PRO A 100 9.46 -1.27 -6.12
C PRO A 100 8.43 -0.19 -5.74
N LEU A 101 7.95 -0.27 -4.51
CA LEU A 101 7.40 0.90 -3.83
C LEU A 101 8.56 1.88 -3.61
N ILE A 102 8.39 3.12 -4.05
CA ILE A 102 9.38 4.19 -3.94
C ILE A 102 8.98 5.04 -2.74
N ILE A 103 9.94 5.25 -1.83
CA ILE A 103 9.80 6.17 -0.71
C ILE A 103 10.80 7.30 -0.98
N PRO A 104 10.33 8.47 -1.45
CA PRO A 104 11.21 9.63 -1.66
C PRO A 104 11.85 10.10 -0.35
N GLU A 105 13.05 10.68 -0.44
CA GLU A 105 13.62 11.42 0.67
C GLU A 105 12.80 12.70 0.91
N GLY A 106 12.55 13.02 2.18
CA GLY A 106 11.82 14.21 2.63
C GLY A 106 12.73 15.28 3.21
#